data_AF-A0A086K6Q1-F1
#
_entry.id   AF-A0A086K6Q1-F1
#
_cell.length_a   1.000
_cell.length_b   1.000
_cell.length_c   1.000
_cell.angle_alpha   90.00
_cell.angle_beta   90.00
_cell.angle_gamma   90.00
#
_symmetry.space_group_name_H-M   'P 1'
#
loop_
_entity.id
_entity.type
_entity.pdbx_description
1 polymer ?
#
loop_
_entity_poly.entity_id
_entity_poly.type
_entity_poly.pdbx_seq_one_letter_code
_entity_poly.pdbx_strand_id
1 'polypeptide(L)'
;MRLWKSHVLWRSVSSPETRKLSRSTFLLGRDPSVLGCLTGCTFCANISDQDTRRTTARDFVVSSGSSSSEGFHAYHENNGKTKWASRWQYDGHRRASPSPLQDPQVVTCQSSTLNSSRGSDLQRHNRLLHSSPFFGERRRLFASPALSAGVAPAPATLAELDARKLQINKKIGFLHPLPRRESIGFGQVFTDHMIEVDWDDQHGWYSPVLKPLGPISLHPAISSLHYAISAFEGLKAYKTEDDRVLLFRPFDHGERLNRSCARVALPQFAVDSFVTLCKTLAKMDSRFIFQDRGLSLYLRPLVFSTYPALGVFPPRMAKMIIMASPTGGYFSNTGALANLFVEKDYTRSWPGGSGSHKVAANYAPTIQPCKERMQQGFQQLLWTVPESDDYIWCEGGAMSLFVFWRNETGNNELATPALERDLILPGIVRDTVLTLARGYPDIAVKERKILMKADFVKAYREGRVHEVFCTGTGAIVKPVGVIHFEGEDFDCAPRDLETSLAYKLHSDISDIQYGVVPHHFMQEC
;
A
#
# COMPACT_ATOMS: atom_id res chain seq x y z
N MET A 1 -60.90 -20.98 -9.45
CA MET A 1 -62.38 -20.88 -9.57
C MET A 1 -62.96 -20.47 -8.22
N ARG A 2 -64.17 -19.88 -8.19
CA ARG A 2 -65.12 -19.64 -7.06
C ARG A 2 -64.52 -19.64 -5.63
N LEU A 3 -64.37 -18.50 -4.96
CA LEU A 3 -65.42 -17.73 -4.26
C LEU A 3 -66.11 -18.46 -3.09
N TRP A 4 -66.01 -17.86 -1.89
CA TRP A 4 -67.07 -17.81 -0.88
C TRP A 4 -67.11 -16.40 -0.26
N LYS A 5 -68.25 -16.00 0.35
CA LYS A 5 -68.50 -14.63 0.85
C LYS A 5 -69.31 -14.62 2.16
N SER A 6 -68.92 -13.75 3.07
CA SER A 6 -69.77 -13.09 4.09
C SER A 6 -69.09 -11.74 4.42
N HIS A 7 -69.71 -10.55 4.33
CA HIS A 7 -70.99 -10.02 4.85
C HIS A 7 -71.03 -9.86 6.39
N VAL A 8 -71.52 -8.74 6.96
CA VAL A 8 -71.62 -7.32 6.52
C VAL A 8 -72.16 -6.50 7.72
N LEU A 9 -71.69 -5.27 7.97
CA LEU A 9 -72.50 -4.09 8.38
C LEU A 9 -71.65 -2.84 8.74
N TRP A 10 -72.31 -1.71 8.96
CA TRP A 10 -71.76 -0.34 8.97
C TRP A 10 -72.61 0.60 9.83
N ARG A 11 -71.96 1.60 10.47
CA ARG A 11 -72.44 2.96 10.86
C ARG A 11 -71.57 3.48 12.04
N SER A 12 -71.20 4.76 12.23
CA SER A 12 -71.04 6.03 11.46
C SER A 12 -71.44 7.22 12.36
N VAL A 13 -71.06 8.47 12.01
CA VAL A 13 -71.31 9.74 12.75
C VAL A 13 -70.27 9.97 13.87
N SER A 14 -69.60 11.13 14.03
CA SER A 14 -69.63 12.43 13.31
C SER A 14 -68.24 13.11 13.25
N SER A 15 -68.10 14.13 12.39
CA SER A 15 -67.09 15.20 12.46
C SER A 15 -67.82 16.57 12.55
N PRO A 16 -67.14 17.73 12.68
CA PRO A 16 -66.18 18.29 11.71
C PRO A 16 -64.79 18.52 12.37
N GLU A 17 -63.80 19.29 11.90
CA GLU A 17 -63.77 20.30 10.82
C GLU A 17 -62.41 20.33 10.06
N THR A 18 -61.57 21.37 10.19
CA THR A 18 -60.43 21.67 9.28
C THR A 18 -59.15 22.15 10.04
N ARG A 19 -57.94 22.32 9.46
CA ARG A 19 -57.51 22.58 8.06
C ARG A 19 -56.21 21.86 7.62
N LYS A 20 -56.27 21.34 6.37
CA LYS A 20 -55.25 21.28 5.28
C LYS A 20 -53.84 20.74 5.59
N LEU A 21 -53.32 19.67 4.94
CA LEU A 21 -53.11 19.34 3.50
C LEU A 21 -51.90 20.07 2.86
N SER A 22 -51.09 19.47 1.97
CA SER A 22 -51.32 18.24 1.16
C SER A 22 -50.10 17.37 0.80
N ARG A 23 -50.27 16.05 0.97
CA ARG A 23 -49.99 14.93 0.02
C ARG A 23 -48.66 14.78 -0.72
N SER A 24 -48.06 13.61 -0.51
CA SER A 24 -47.25 12.83 -1.47
C SER A 24 -48.12 11.94 -2.38
N THR A 25 -47.52 11.37 -3.45
CA THR A 25 -48.06 10.23 -4.20
C THR A 25 -46.93 9.31 -4.68
N PHE A 26 -47.00 8.01 -4.39
CA PHE A 26 -46.18 6.95 -5.02
C PHE A 26 -46.98 6.28 -6.15
N LEU A 27 -46.30 5.79 -7.19
CA LEU A 27 -46.86 4.85 -8.18
C LEU A 27 -45.84 3.76 -8.55
N LEU A 28 -46.34 2.56 -8.85
CA LEU A 28 -45.58 1.36 -9.23
C LEU A 28 -46.09 0.85 -10.59
N GLY A 29 -45.20 0.38 -11.48
CA GLY A 29 -45.62 -0.21 -12.76
C GLY A 29 -44.51 -0.68 -13.72
N ARG A 30 -44.14 -1.97 -13.61
CA ARG A 30 -43.72 -2.93 -14.68
C ARG A 30 -42.89 -2.44 -15.90
N ASP A 31 -41.64 -2.91 -15.99
CA ASP A 31 -41.17 -4.06 -16.84
C ASP A 31 -41.63 -4.16 -18.32
N PRO A 32 -40.84 -4.69 -19.31
CA PRO A 32 -39.42 -5.14 -19.32
C PRO A 32 -38.57 -4.54 -20.48
N SER A 33 -37.26 -4.87 -20.56
CA SER A 33 -36.58 -5.36 -21.80
C SER A 33 -35.06 -5.52 -21.67
N VAL A 34 -34.49 -6.47 -22.43
CA VAL A 34 -33.05 -6.65 -22.69
C VAL A 34 -32.88 -6.83 -24.19
N LEU A 35 -32.03 -6.02 -24.85
CA LEU A 35 -31.17 -6.40 -25.99
C LEU A 35 -30.35 -5.19 -26.52
N GLY A 36 -29.21 -5.45 -27.15
CA GLY A 36 -28.89 -4.77 -28.42
C GLY A 36 -27.71 -3.79 -28.49
N CYS A 37 -26.63 -4.27 -29.12
CA CYS A 37 -25.77 -3.56 -30.09
C CYS A 37 -25.00 -2.27 -29.72
N LEU A 38 -23.69 -2.48 -29.61
CA LEU A 38 -22.64 -1.71 -30.31
C LEU A 38 -23.08 -0.98 -31.60
N THR A 39 -22.73 0.30 -31.72
CA THR A 39 -22.05 0.90 -32.90
C THR A 39 -21.43 2.25 -32.51
N GLY A 40 -20.41 2.68 -33.25
CA GLY A 40 -19.68 3.94 -32.97
C GLY A 40 -20.20 5.14 -33.77
N CYS A 41 -19.91 6.35 -33.28
CA CYS A 41 -20.16 7.60 -34.01
C CYS A 41 -18.85 8.27 -34.42
N THR A 42 -18.58 8.28 -35.72
CA THR A 42 -17.53 9.09 -36.35
C THR A 42 -18.15 10.40 -36.81
N PHE A 43 -17.51 11.54 -36.52
CA PHE A 43 -17.73 12.88 -37.09
C PHE A 43 -19.17 13.40 -37.26
N CYS A 44 -19.47 14.49 -36.56
CA CYS A 44 -20.10 15.64 -37.21
C CYS A 44 -19.32 16.90 -36.82
N ALA A 45 -18.87 17.67 -37.82
CA ALA A 45 -18.26 18.96 -37.59
C ALA A 45 -19.35 20.03 -37.44
N ASN A 46 -19.05 21.11 -36.72
CA ASN A 46 -19.76 22.37 -36.86
C ASN A 46 -18.75 23.49 -37.06
N ILE A 47 -18.93 24.26 -38.13
CA ILE A 47 -18.09 25.40 -38.50
C ILE A 47 -18.81 26.66 -38.05
N SER A 48 -18.11 27.52 -37.30
CA SER A 48 -18.44 28.94 -37.19
C SER A 48 -17.14 29.72 -37.31
N ASP A 49 -16.87 30.18 -38.53
CA ASP A 49 -15.68 30.97 -38.89
C ASP A 49 -15.92 32.45 -38.59
N GLN A 50 -14.94 33.13 -37.97
CA GLN A 50 -14.59 34.48 -38.40
C GLN A 50 -13.22 35.00 -37.89
N ASP A 51 -12.35 35.23 -38.88
CA ASP A 51 -11.49 36.40 -39.06
C ASP A 51 -10.23 36.65 -38.21
N THR A 52 -9.12 36.15 -38.79
CA THR A 52 -7.85 36.84 -39.09
C THR A 52 -7.10 37.72 -38.06
N ARG A 53 -5.80 37.41 -37.92
CA ARG A 53 -4.72 38.29 -38.43
C ARG A 53 -3.45 37.50 -38.78
N ARG A 54 -2.62 38.08 -39.67
CA ARG A 54 -1.45 37.43 -40.31
C ARG A 54 -0.13 37.74 -39.59
N THR A 55 0.79 36.78 -39.55
CA THR A 55 2.24 37.02 -39.66
C THR A 55 2.97 35.86 -40.35
N THR A 56 3.37 36.09 -41.60
CA THR A 56 4.55 35.57 -42.33
C THR A 56 5.20 34.22 -41.95
N ALA A 57 5.32 33.35 -42.96
CA ALA A 57 6.12 32.11 -42.91
C ALA A 57 7.63 32.34 -43.07
N ARG A 58 8.41 31.27 -42.85
CA ARG A 58 9.70 31.02 -43.50
C ARG A 58 9.77 29.55 -43.91
N ASP A 59 10.23 29.31 -45.12
CA ASP A 59 10.24 27.99 -45.77
C ASP A 59 11.44 27.14 -45.33
N PHE A 60 11.30 25.83 -45.47
CA PHE A 60 12.44 24.95 -45.75
C PHE A 60 12.04 23.90 -46.79
N VAL A 61 12.85 23.79 -47.85
CA VAL A 61 12.60 22.92 -48.99
C VAL A 61 13.28 21.57 -48.79
N VAL A 62 12.57 20.48 -49.11
CA VAL A 62 13.18 19.16 -49.37
C VAL A 62 12.65 18.67 -50.72
N SER A 63 13.56 18.26 -51.60
CA SER A 63 13.28 17.88 -52.99
C SER A 63 12.71 16.47 -53.13
N SER A 64 11.77 16.31 -54.06
CA SER A 64 11.18 15.02 -54.47
C SER A 64 12.17 14.10 -55.20
N GLY A 65 12.06 12.79 -54.98
CA GLY A 65 12.65 11.74 -55.82
C GLY A 65 11.67 10.61 -56.06
N SER A 66 11.18 10.47 -57.30
CA SER A 66 10.48 9.29 -57.82
C SER A 66 11.48 8.12 -58.00
N SER A 67 11.14 6.85 -58.22
CA SER A 67 9.89 6.09 -58.51
C SER A 67 10.20 4.60 -58.15
N SER A 68 9.33 3.58 -58.26
CA SER A 68 8.16 3.34 -59.11
C SER A 68 7.14 2.40 -58.46
N SER A 69 5.91 2.42 -58.99
CA SER A 69 4.80 1.52 -58.65
C SER A 69 4.78 0.26 -59.52
N GLU A 70 4.17 -0.82 -59.03
CA GLU A 70 3.40 -1.73 -59.88
C GLU A 70 2.22 -2.34 -59.10
N GLY A 71 1.17 -2.78 -59.83
CA GLY A 71 -0.05 -3.39 -59.27
C GLY A 71 0.09 -4.90 -59.01
N PHE A 72 -0.97 -5.67 -58.75
CA PHE A 72 -2.40 -5.39 -59.00
C PHE A 72 -3.31 -6.33 -58.18
N HIS A 73 -4.61 -6.01 -58.14
CA HIS A 73 -5.76 -6.87 -57.81
C HIS A 73 -5.91 -7.48 -56.40
N ALA A 74 -7.17 -7.56 -55.99
CA ALA A 74 -7.68 -8.37 -54.88
C ALA A 74 -8.78 -9.31 -55.44
N TYR A 75 -9.10 -10.40 -54.74
CA TYR A 75 -10.49 -10.87 -54.53
C TYR A 75 -10.57 -12.00 -53.47
N HIS A 76 -11.61 -11.91 -52.62
CA HIS A 76 -12.29 -12.92 -51.78
C HIS A 76 -11.60 -14.17 -51.14
N GLU A 77 -11.83 -14.27 -49.83
CA GLU A 77 -12.37 -15.43 -49.07
C GLU A 77 -11.50 -16.53 -48.39
N ASN A 78 -12.09 -16.96 -47.26
CA ASN A 78 -11.98 -18.22 -46.50
C ASN A 78 -10.79 -18.51 -45.54
N ASN A 79 -11.20 -18.75 -44.28
CA ASN A 79 -10.68 -19.71 -43.29
C ASN A 79 -9.17 -19.82 -43.02
N GLY A 80 -8.72 -19.28 -41.88
CA GLY A 80 -7.39 -19.57 -41.32
C GLY A 80 -7.22 -19.25 -39.83
N LYS A 81 -7.50 -20.21 -38.94
CA LYS A 81 -7.09 -20.13 -37.52
C LYS A 81 -5.62 -20.53 -37.35
N THR A 82 -4.68 -19.60 -37.53
CA THR A 82 -3.26 -19.84 -37.27
C THR A 82 -2.91 -19.70 -35.79
N LYS A 83 -3.05 -20.82 -35.05
CA LYS A 83 -2.24 -21.03 -33.84
C LYS A 83 -0.78 -21.24 -34.28
N TRP A 84 0.16 -20.49 -33.72
CA TRP A 84 1.55 -20.94 -33.65
C TRP A 84 1.74 -21.79 -32.40
N ALA A 85 2.45 -22.92 -32.54
CA ALA A 85 2.44 -23.99 -31.54
C ALA A 85 3.71 -23.98 -30.67
N SER A 86 3.53 -23.98 -29.35
CA SER A 86 4.53 -24.48 -28.41
C SER A 86 4.46 -26.02 -28.40
N ARG A 87 5.42 -26.67 -29.05
CA ARG A 87 5.58 -28.13 -29.04
C ARG A 87 6.66 -28.52 -28.04
N TRP A 88 6.29 -29.26 -27.01
CA TRP A 88 7.02 -30.44 -26.52
C TRP A 88 6.05 -31.37 -25.79
N GLN A 89 6.34 -32.66 -25.79
CA GLN A 89 5.39 -33.74 -25.49
C GLN A 89 5.63 -34.32 -24.10
N TYR A 90 4.55 -34.68 -23.41
CA TYR A 90 4.51 -35.82 -22.51
C TYR A 90 3.11 -36.45 -22.61
N ASP A 91 3.03 -37.75 -22.86
CA ASP A 91 1.77 -38.49 -22.98
C ASP A 91 1.97 -39.97 -22.58
N GLY A 92 0.91 -40.59 -22.08
CA GLY A 92 0.86 -42.01 -21.71
C GLY A 92 1.32 -42.34 -20.27
N HIS A 93 0.63 -43.19 -19.49
CA HIS A 93 -0.79 -43.60 -19.59
C HIS A 93 -1.31 -44.17 -18.23
N ARG A 94 -2.49 -44.82 -18.24
CA ARG A 94 -3.35 -45.05 -17.05
C ARG A 94 -3.23 -46.44 -16.37
N ARG A 95 -3.50 -46.45 -15.05
CA ARG A 95 -4.19 -47.48 -14.23
C ARG A 95 -3.85 -48.98 -14.42
N ALA A 96 -3.46 -49.66 -13.33
CA ALA A 96 -4.29 -50.66 -12.63
C ALA A 96 -3.53 -51.31 -11.43
N SER A 97 -4.27 -51.82 -10.44
CA SER A 97 -3.76 -52.75 -9.41
C SER A 97 -4.25 -54.17 -9.73
N PRO A 98 -3.50 -55.23 -9.36
CA PRO A 98 -3.81 -55.94 -8.11
C PRO A 98 -2.59 -56.52 -7.35
N SER A 99 -2.85 -57.03 -6.14
CA SER A 99 -1.92 -57.77 -5.26
C SER A 99 -2.04 -59.30 -5.45
N PRO A 100 -1.37 -60.19 -4.68
CA PRO A 100 -0.16 -60.07 -3.84
C PRO A 100 0.91 -61.17 -4.12
N LEU A 101 2.06 -61.22 -3.40
CA LEU A 101 2.67 -62.43 -2.75
C LEU A 101 4.18 -62.27 -2.36
N GLN A 102 4.49 -62.70 -1.12
CA GLN A 102 5.70 -63.39 -0.58
C GLN A 102 7.13 -62.75 -0.49
N ASP A 103 7.70 -62.95 0.72
CA ASP A 103 9.08 -62.80 1.25
C ASP A 103 10.09 -63.85 0.70
N PRO A 104 11.41 -63.90 1.10
CA PRO A 104 12.18 -63.14 2.13
C PRO A 104 13.50 -62.50 1.55
N GLN A 105 14.63 -62.13 2.21
CA GLN A 105 15.29 -62.43 3.51
C GLN A 105 16.13 -61.28 4.11
N VAL A 106 16.27 -61.32 5.45
CA VAL A 106 17.48 -61.25 6.33
C VAL A 106 18.83 -60.97 5.62
N VAL A 107 19.79 -60.14 6.11
CA VAL A 107 20.43 -59.94 7.46
C VAL A 107 20.91 -58.46 7.54
N THR A 108 21.29 -57.76 8.64
CA THR A 108 21.83 -58.07 9.99
C THR A 108 21.52 -56.94 11.01
N CYS A 109 21.97 -57.04 12.27
CA CYS A 109 21.87 -55.99 13.31
C CYS A 109 23.16 -55.87 14.15
N GLN A 110 23.45 -54.66 14.67
CA GLN A 110 24.12 -54.32 15.95
C GLN A 110 24.13 -52.77 16.04
N SER A 111 23.36 -52.05 16.88
CA SER A 111 23.18 -52.07 18.35
C SER A 111 24.24 -51.26 19.14
N SER A 112 23.89 -50.00 19.49
CA SER A 112 23.85 -49.44 20.88
C SER A 112 25.12 -49.43 21.77
N THR A 113 25.47 -48.41 22.58
CA THR A 113 24.84 -47.13 22.98
C THR A 113 25.76 -46.26 23.86
N LEU A 114 25.39 -44.97 24.06
CA LEU A 114 25.56 -44.13 25.28
C LEU A 114 26.95 -43.53 25.69
N ASN A 115 26.93 -42.19 25.92
CA ASN A 115 27.51 -41.41 27.05
C ASN A 115 28.96 -41.69 27.55
N SER A 116 29.86 -40.72 27.79
CA SER A 116 29.64 -39.33 28.24
C SER A 116 30.95 -38.49 28.40
N SER A 117 30.78 -37.16 28.47
CA SER A 117 31.59 -36.18 29.24
C SER A 117 33.02 -35.79 28.78
N ARG A 118 33.38 -34.52 29.06
CA ARG A 118 34.71 -33.88 29.31
C ARG A 118 35.94 -34.34 28.47
N GLY A 119 36.75 -33.47 27.86
CA GLY A 119 36.81 -32.00 27.86
C GLY A 119 38.23 -31.51 27.51
N SER A 120 38.44 -30.18 27.56
CA SER A 120 39.73 -29.45 27.63
C SER A 120 40.82 -29.61 26.53
N ASP A 121 41.38 -28.46 26.14
CA ASP A 121 42.80 -28.22 25.84
C ASP A 121 43.49 -28.88 24.62
N LEU A 122 44.56 -28.32 24.01
CA LEU A 122 44.98 -26.92 23.75
C LEU A 122 46.16 -26.96 22.75
N GLN A 123 46.26 -25.97 21.85
CA GLN A 123 47.49 -25.46 21.22
C GLN A 123 48.38 -26.29 20.24
N ARG A 124 48.76 -25.58 19.16
CA ARG A 124 50.04 -25.62 18.40
C ARG A 124 50.43 -26.87 17.60
N HIS A 125 50.79 -26.63 16.33
CA HIS A 125 52.20 -26.74 15.88
C HIS A 125 52.50 -25.76 14.72
N ASN A 126 53.79 -25.54 14.42
CA ASN A 126 54.26 -24.48 13.50
C ASN A 126 55.64 -24.84 12.87
N ARG A 127 55.76 -24.77 11.54
CA ARG A 127 56.98 -24.67 10.65
C ARG A 127 56.49 -24.62 9.19
N LEU A 128 56.92 -23.75 8.25
CA LEU A 128 58.27 -23.38 7.74
C LEU A 128 58.89 -24.51 6.87
N LEU A 129 59.59 -24.30 5.74
CA LEU A 129 60.61 -23.29 5.34
C LEU A 129 60.76 -23.12 3.79
N HIS A 130 61.66 -22.19 3.38
CA HIS A 130 62.39 -22.02 2.08
C HIS A 130 61.76 -21.10 1.00
N SER A 131 62.52 -20.28 0.22
CA SER A 131 63.94 -19.85 0.29
C SER A 131 64.22 -18.59 -0.58
N SER A 132 65.34 -17.87 -0.33
CA SER A 132 65.82 -16.63 -1.02
C SER A 132 67.04 -16.94 -1.96
N PRO A 133 67.92 -16.01 -2.44
CA PRO A 133 67.98 -14.52 -2.44
C PRO A 133 68.49 -13.86 -3.79
N PHE A 134 68.67 -12.51 -3.85
CA PHE A 134 69.95 -11.81 -4.20
C PHE A 134 69.85 -10.29 -4.55
N PHE A 135 70.85 -9.50 -4.09
CA PHE A 135 71.32 -8.13 -4.50
C PHE A 135 70.32 -6.95 -4.71
N GLY A 136 70.69 -5.66 -4.59
CA GLY A 136 71.96 -4.98 -4.26
C GLY A 136 71.77 -3.47 -4.00
N GLU A 137 72.81 -2.73 -3.57
CA GLU A 137 72.70 -1.37 -3.00
C GLU A 137 72.54 -0.19 -3.99
N ARG A 138 71.87 0.90 -3.53
CA ARG A 138 72.48 2.26 -3.42
C ARG A 138 71.61 3.25 -2.63
N ARG A 139 72.22 4.04 -1.74
CA ARG A 139 71.57 5.19 -1.06
C ARG A 139 71.57 6.44 -1.95
N ARG A 140 70.50 7.25 -1.87
CA ARG A 140 70.55 8.71 -2.00
C ARG A 140 69.74 9.34 -0.87
N LEU A 141 70.27 10.43 -0.32
CA LEU A 141 69.59 11.25 0.69
C LEU A 141 68.73 12.30 -0.03
N PHE A 142 67.46 12.37 0.33
CA PHE A 142 66.63 13.57 0.17
C PHE A 142 65.95 13.81 1.52
N ALA A 143 66.19 14.99 2.09
CA ALA A 143 65.52 15.41 3.32
C ALA A 143 64.18 16.06 2.93
N SER A 144 63.07 15.35 3.14
CA SER A 144 61.75 16.00 3.14
C SER A 144 61.64 16.89 4.37
N PRO A 145 61.13 18.14 4.24
CA PRO A 145 60.85 18.96 5.41
C PRO A 145 59.76 18.32 6.26
N ALA A 146 59.79 18.58 7.57
CA ALA A 146 58.75 18.12 8.47
C ALA A 146 57.43 18.84 8.17
N LEU A 147 56.57 18.22 7.37
CA LEU A 147 55.16 18.59 7.31
C LEU A 147 54.58 18.42 8.71
N SER A 148 54.17 19.53 9.32
CA SER A 148 53.39 19.49 10.54
C SER A 148 52.14 18.64 10.27
N ALA A 149 51.89 17.66 11.14
CA ALA A 149 50.65 16.88 11.10
C ALA A 149 49.50 17.80 11.53
N GLY A 150 49.00 18.58 10.57
CA GLY A 150 47.79 19.37 10.75
C GLY A 150 46.67 18.41 11.16
N VAL A 151 46.08 18.66 12.32
CA VAL A 151 44.91 17.91 12.79
C VAL A 151 43.87 18.00 11.68
N ALA A 152 43.50 16.87 11.09
CA ALA A 152 42.49 16.84 10.06
C ALA A 152 41.23 17.52 10.62
N PRO A 153 40.62 18.47 9.88
CA PRO A 153 39.42 19.15 10.38
C PRO A 153 38.38 18.09 10.73
N ALA A 154 37.74 18.24 11.90
CA ALA A 154 36.67 17.34 12.30
C ALA A 154 35.64 17.26 11.16
N PRO A 155 35.16 16.05 10.81
CA PRO A 155 34.29 15.87 9.66
C PRO A 155 33.08 16.79 9.80
N ALA A 156 32.85 17.62 8.77
CA ALA A 156 31.80 18.62 8.81
C ALA A 156 30.45 17.94 9.09
N THR A 157 29.80 18.33 10.19
CA THR A 157 28.49 17.79 10.57
C THR A 157 27.48 18.20 9.51
N LEU A 158 27.01 17.22 8.73
CA LEU A 158 25.97 17.40 7.72
C LEU A 158 24.76 18.11 8.32
N ALA A 159 24.17 19.06 7.59
CA ALA A 159 23.01 19.80 8.05
C ALA A 159 21.80 18.86 8.27
N GLU A 160 21.19 18.96 9.44
CA GLU A 160 19.90 18.34 9.70
C GLU A 160 18.76 19.10 9.00
N LEU A 161 17.67 18.36 8.72
CA LEU A 161 16.43 18.95 8.24
C LEU A 161 15.90 19.96 9.26
N ASP A 162 15.87 21.24 8.90
CA ASP A 162 15.46 22.33 9.79
C ASP A 162 14.25 23.07 9.24
N ALA A 163 13.07 22.80 9.79
CA ALA A 163 11.83 23.44 9.38
C ALA A 163 11.78 24.96 9.64
N ARG A 164 12.66 25.50 10.51
CA ARG A 164 12.76 26.95 10.76
C ARG A 164 13.38 27.70 9.57
N LYS A 165 14.07 26.99 8.68
CA LYS A 165 14.65 27.51 7.43
C LYS A 165 13.68 27.44 6.24
N LEU A 166 12.41 27.08 6.47
CA LEU A 166 11.40 26.96 5.42
C LEU A 166 11.21 28.27 4.65
N GLN A 167 11.56 28.25 3.37
CA GLN A 167 11.29 29.31 2.41
C GLN A 167 9.86 29.15 1.89
N ILE A 168 9.10 30.24 1.80
CA ILE A 168 7.66 30.20 1.51
C ILE A 168 7.34 31.02 0.24
N ASN A 169 7.07 30.32 -0.86
CA ASN A 169 6.60 30.90 -2.11
C ASN A 169 5.13 30.51 -2.38
N LYS A 170 4.19 31.28 -1.85
CA LYS A 170 2.74 31.08 -2.04
C LYS A 170 2.19 31.63 -3.36
N LYS A 171 3.03 32.14 -4.28
CA LYS A 171 2.55 32.86 -5.46
C LYS A 171 2.02 31.90 -6.52
N ILE A 172 0.70 31.74 -6.52
CA ILE A 172 -0.06 30.90 -7.45
C ILE A 172 -0.92 31.81 -8.34
N GLY A 173 -0.85 31.62 -9.65
CA GLY A 173 -1.61 32.41 -10.63
C GLY A 173 -3.10 32.03 -10.70
N PHE A 174 -3.44 30.79 -10.34
CA PHE A 174 -4.81 30.27 -10.30
C PHE A 174 -4.93 29.16 -9.25
N LEU A 175 -5.82 29.33 -8.28
CA LEU A 175 -6.12 28.31 -7.26
C LEU A 175 -7.01 27.21 -7.88
N HIS A 176 -6.73 25.94 -7.62
CA HIS A 176 -7.53 24.85 -8.18
C HIS A 176 -8.99 24.90 -7.67
N PRO A 177 -9.98 24.49 -8.48
CA PRO A 177 -11.34 24.33 -7.99
C PRO A 177 -11.36 23.26 -6.88
N LEU A 178 -12.15 23.50 -5.82
CA LEU A 178 -12.38 22.46 -4.81
C LEU A 178 -13.16 21.30 -5.43
N PRO A 179 -12.82 20.03 -5.15
CA PRO A 179 -13.60 18.90 -5.61
C PRO A 179 -14.98 18.88 -4.94
N ARG A 180 -15.98 18.33 -5.63
CA ARG A 180 -17.30 18.04 -5.03
C ARG A 180 -17.15 16.96 -3.97
N ARG A 181 -17.78 17.14 -2.80
CA ARG A 181 -17.59 16.31 -1.60
C ARG A 181 -17.97 14.85 -1.84
N GLU A 182 -18.98 14.64 -2.69
CA GLU A 182 -19.58 13.34 -3.02
C GLU A 182 -18.68 12.52 -3.98
N SER A 183 -17.70 13.16 -4.63
CA SER A 183 -16.84 12.54 -5.65
C SER A 183 -15.36 12.53 -5.25
N ILE A 184 -15.01 12.72 -3.98
CA ILE A 184 -13.61 12.75 -3.52
C ILE A 184 -13.04 11.32 -3.40
N GLY A 185 -12.59 10.76 -4.53
CA GLY A 185 -11.78 9.54 -4.57
C GLY A 185 -10.38 9.74 -3.96
N PHE A 186 -9.70 8.64 -3.65
CA PHE A 186 -8.35 8.67 -3.09
C PHE A 186 -7.28 9.01 -4.15
N GLY A 187 -6.47 10.05 -3.89
CA GLY A 187 -5.21 10.29 -4.61
C GLY A 187 -5.32 10.76 -6.06
N GLN A 188 -6.50 11.21 -6.51
CA GLN A 188 -6.75 11.68 -7.89
C GLN A 188 -6.72 13.20 -8.03
N VAL A 189 -7.10 13.92 -6.97
CA VAL A 189 -7.05 15.38 -6.88
C VAL A 189 -5.95 15.75 -5.87
N PHE A 190 -5.18 16.79 -6.18
CA PHE A 190 -4.10 17.29 -5.32
C PHE A 190 -4.36 18.74 -4.92
N THR A 191 -3.67 19.21 -3.88
CA THR A 191 -3.79 20.57 -3.37
C THR A 191 -2.92 21.57 -4.14
N ASP A 192 -3.00 22.85 -3.77
CA ASP A 192 -2.31 23.93 -4.49
C ASP A 192 -0.78 23.93 -4.29
N HIS A 193 -0.31 23.46 -3.13
CA HIS A 193 1.09 23.57 -2.74
C HIS A 193 1.77 22.20 -2.55
N MET A 194 3.10 22.24 -2.58
CA MET A 194 3.98 21.16 -2.14
C MET A 194 5.12 21.75 -1.31
N ILE A 195 5.73 20.92 -0.48
CA ILE A 195 7.04 21.19 0.13
C ILE A 195 8.07 20.29 -0.56
N GLU A 196 9.22 20.85 -0.93
CA GLU A 196 10.40 20.06 -1.32
C GLU A 196 11.64 20.45 -0.51
N VAL A 197 12.55 19.49 -0.34
CA VAL A 197 13.85 19.66 0.33
C VAL A 197 14.88 18.78 -0.38
N ASP A 198 16.00 19.34 -0.83
CA ASP A 198 17.12 18.56 -1.36
C ASP A 198 18.09 18.12 -0.24
N TRP A 199 18.89 17.10 -0.53
CA TRP A 199 19.96 16.58 0.33
C TRP A 199 21.14 16.10 -0.51
N ASP A 200 22.37 16.32 -0.03
CA ASP A 200 23.57 15.64 -0.55
C ASP A 200 24.52 15.19 0.58
N ASP A 201 25.49 14.33 0.21
CA ASP A 201 26.43 13.69 1.14
C ASP A 201 27.60 14.59 1.61
N GLN A 202 27.63 15.87 1.24
CA GLN A 202 28.65 16.85 1.60
C GLN A 202 28.10 17.96 2.50
N HIS A 203 26.85 18.36 2.29
CA HIS A 203 26.18 19.47 2.98
C HIS A 203 25.06 19.00 3.91
N GLY A 204 24.45 17.85 3.66
CA GLY A 204 23.25 17.39 4.35
C GLY A 204 21.97 17.98 3.74
N TRP A 205 20.96 18.21 4.58
CA TRP A 205 19.67 18.75 4.15
C TRP A 205 19.73 20.25 3.86
N TYR A 206 19.22 20.63 2.70
CA TYR A 206 19.03 22.03 2.30
C TYR A 206 17.84 22.68 3.01
N SER A 207 17.69 24.00 2.86
CA SER A 207 16.52 24.72 3.37
C SER A 207 15.23 24.23 2.67
N PRO A 208 14.19 23.82 3.42
CA PRO A 208 12.90 23.44 2.83
C PRO A 208 12.26 24.58 2.02
N VAL A 209 11.52 24.24 0.97
CA VAL A 209 10.79 25.21 0.14
C VAL A 209 9.32 24.79 0.00
N LEU A 210 8.40 25.60 0.51
CA LEU A 210 6.98 25.53 0.17
C LEU A 210 6.74 26.35 -1.10
N LYS A 211 6.13 25.71 -2.10
CA LYS A 211 5.95 26.23 -3.46
C LYS A 211 4.62 25.74 -4.06
N PRO A 212 4.17 26.30 -5.21
CA PRO A 212 3.07 25.71 -5.97
C PRO A 212 3.39 24.26 -6.36
N LEU A 213 2.38 23.38 -6.32
CA LEU A 213 2.50 22.01 -6.82
C LEU A 213 2.83 22.03 -8.32
N GLY A 214 3.79 21.21 -8.75
CA GLY A 214 4.22 21.16 -10.14
C GLY A 214 5.19 20.01 -10.46
N PRO A 215 5.59 19.86 -11.73
CA PRO A 215 6.52 18.83 -12.16
C PRO A 215 7.93 19.06 -11.58
N ILE A 216 8.64 17.97 -11.32
CA ILE A 216 10.01 17.98 -10.80
C ILE A 216 10.95 17.69 -11.98
N SER A 217 11.89 18.60 -12.27
CA SER A 217 12.94 18.33 -13.26
C SER A 217 13.97 17.39 -12.67
N LEU A 218 14.19 16.23 -13.30
CA LEU A 218 15.05 15.16 -12.80
C LEU A 218 15.88 14.58 -13.94
N HIS A 219 17.12 14.20 -13.64
CA HIS A 219 18.00 13.53 -14.60
C HIS A 219 17.47 12.09 -14.90
N PRO A 220 17.44 11.63 -16.16
CA PRO A 220 16.87 10.31 -16.49
C PRO A 220 17.61 9.12 -15.84
N ALA A 221 18.86 9.31 -15.42
CA ALA A 221 19.67 8.29 -14.73
C ALA A 221 19.60 8.34 -13.19
N ILE A 222 18.59 8.98 -12.57
CA ILE A 222 18.48 8.94 -11.09
C ILE A 222 18.19 7.53 -10.58
N SER A 223 18.92 7.07 -9.55
CA SER A 223 18.82 5.68 -9.07
C SER A 223 17.45 5.29 -8.49
N SER A 224 16.55 6.24 -8.22
CA SER A 224 15.13 5.97 -7.92
C SER A 224 14.36 5.35 -9.08
N LEU A 225 14.62 5.78 -10.32
CA LEU A 225 13.91 5.30 -11.51
C LEU A 225 14.38 3.89 -11.92
N HIS A 226 15.65 3.57 -11.68
CA HIS A 226 16.27 2.32 -12.11
C HIS A 226 16.26 1.23 -11.03
N TYR A 227 16.41 1.62 -9.75
CA TYR A 227 16.59 0.67 -8.63
C TYR A 227 15.62 0.91 -7.46
N ALA A 228 14.55 1.68 -7.69
CA ALA A 228 13.45 1.92 -6.73
C ALA A 228 13.87 2.47 -5.35
N ILE A 229 15.01 3.18 -5.27
CA ILE A 229 15.58 3.77 -4.03
C ILE A 229 14.71 4.94 -3.53
N SER A 230 13.56 4.61 -2.95
CA SER A 230 12.55 5.54 -2.46
C SER A 230 11.72 4.95 -1.32
N ALA A 231 11.42 5.78 -0.33
CA ALA A 231 10.56 5.51 0.81
C ALA A 231 9.45 6.56 0.87
N PHE A 232 8.23 6.18 1.26
CA PHE A 232 7.09 7.10 1.28
C PHE A 232 6.22 6.89 2.52
N GLU A 233 5.34 7.85 2.81
CA GLU A 233 4.33 7.70 3.85
C GLU A 233 2.90 8.09 3.41
N GLY A 234 1.96 7.80 4.30
CA GLY A 234 0.57 8.19 4.21
C GLY A 234 0.00 8.45 5.60
N LEU A 235 -0.11 9.73 5.93
CA LEU A 235 -0.79 10.25 7.13
C LEU A 235 -1.97 11.15 6.72
N LYS A 236 -2.85 11.49 7.66
CA LYS A 236 -4.04 12.32 7.38
C LYS A 236 -4.14 13.50 8.34
N ALA A 237 -4.54 14.64 7.78
CA ALA A 237 -5.09 15.78 8.49
C ALA A 237 -6.63 15.74 8.42
N TYR A 238 -7.26 16.10 9.53
CA TYR A 238 -8.71 16.15 9.72
C TYR A 238 -9.10 17.56 10.16
N LYS A 239 -10.34 17.97 9.89
CA LYS A 239 -10.87 19.24 10.37
C LYS A 239 -11.96 18.99 11.42
N THR A 240 -11.84 19.63 12.56
CA THR A 240 -12.81 19.56 13.66
C THR A 240 -14.03 20.44 13.37
N GLU A 241 -15.09 20.29 14.17
CA GLU A 241 -16.25 21.20 14.12
C GLU A 241 -15.88 22.64 14.51
N ASP A 242 -14.91 22.82 15.42
CA ASP A 242 -14.36 24.12 15.83
C ASP A 242 -13.19 24.62 14.94
N ASP A 243 -13.25 24.27 13.65
CA ASP A 243 -12.36 24.68 12.54
C ASP A 243 -10.85 24.32 12.65
N ARG A 244 -10.40 23.76 13.78
CA ARG A 244 -9.01 23.32 13.99
C ARG A 244 -8.63 22.20 13.04
N VAL A 245 -7.36 22.21 12.61
CA VAL A 245 -6.78 21.17 11.75
C VAL A 245 -5.85 20.29 12.59
N LEU A 246 -6.12 18.98 12.62
CA LEU A 246 -5.39 18.02 13.44
C LEU A 246 -4.74 16.93 12.57
N LEU A 247 -3.46 16.64 12.78
CA LEU A 247 -2.79 15.45 12.24
C LEU A 247 -2.94 14.27 13.20
N PHE A 248 -3.26 13.09 12.66
CA PHE A 248 -3.25 11.83 13.41
C PHE A 248 -1.85 11.22 13.42
N ARG A 249 -1.28 11.02 14.63
CA ARG A 249 -0.01 10.32 14.91
C ARG A 249 1.18 10.69 13.98
N PRO A 250 1.46 11.98 13.72
CA PRO A 250 2.45 12.37 12.71
C PRO A 250 3.90 12.01 13.11
N PHE A 251 4.20 11.91 14.41
CA PHE A 251 5.50 11.48 14.91
C PHE A 251 5.79 10.01 14.58
N ASP A 252 4.84 9.10 14.85
CA ASP A 252 4.97 7.67 14.50
C ASP A 252 5.16 7.46 12.98
N HIS A 253 4.48 8.28 12.18
CA HIS A 253 4.62 8.32 10.73
C HIS A 253 6.03 8.79 10.31
N GLY A 254 6.55 9.86 10.89
CA GLY A 254 7.91 10.34 10.63
C GLY A 254 8.99 9.34 11.02
N GLU A 255 8.84 8.71 12.19
CA GLU A 255 9.69 7.61 12.65
C GLU A 255 9.67 6.40 11.71
N ARG A 256 8.49 6.00 11.22
CA ARG A 256 8.37 4.92 10.24
C ARG A 256 8.99 5.27 8.89
N LEU A 257 8.92 6.54 8.48
CA LEU A 257 9.61 7.03 7.28
C LEU A 257 11.13 7.04 7.48
N ASN A 258 11.65 7.47 8.64
CA ASN A 258 13.08 7.44 8.99
C ASN A 258 13.66 6.01 8.95
N ARG A 259 12.96 5.02 9.50
CA ARG A 259 13.36 3.59 9.38
C ARG A 259 13.34 3.13 7.92
N SER A 260 12.31 3.52 7.18
CA SER A 260 12.16 3.16 5.76
C SER A 260 13.25 3.77 4.87
N CYS A 261 13.72 4.99 5.18
CA CYS A 261 14.84 5.63 4.49
C CYS A 261 16.15 4.88 4.75
N ALA A 262 16.46 4.59 6.01
CA ALA A 262 17.67 3.85 6.39
C ALA A 262 17.78 2.47 5.70
N ARG A 263 16.66 1.75 5.55
CA ARG A 263 16.64 0.42 4.89
C ARG A 263 17.07 0.45 3.41
N VAL A 264 16.97 1.60 2.74
CA VAL A 264 17.44 1.80 1.35
C VAL A 264 18.55 2.86 1.26
N ALA A 265 19.27 3.09 2.35
CA ALA A 265 20.39 4.05 2.44
C ALA A 265 20.04 5.49 2.01
N LEU A 266 18.78 5.90 2.18
CA LEU A 266 18.36 7.30 2.05
C LEU A 266 18.61 8.07 3.36
N PRO A 267 18.83 9.39 3.30
CA PRO A 267 19.09 10.21 4.49
C PRO A 267 17.92 10.18 5.48
N GLN A 268 18.27 10.13 6.76
CA GLN A 268 17.36 10.34 7.87
C GLN A 268 17.26 11.83 8.23
N PHE A 269 16.26 12.20 9.02
CA PHE A 269 15.93 13.59 9.34
C PHE A 269 15.38 13.72 10.78
N ALA A 270 15.46 14.92 11.35
CA ALA A 270 14.81 15.23 12.62
C ALA A 270 13.28 15.16 12.47
N VAL A 271 12.61 14.31 13.26
CA VAL A 271 11.16 14.07 13.12
C VAL A 271 10.33 15.31 13.46
N ASP A 272 10.75 16.13 14.43
CA ASP A 272 10.09 17.41 14.75
C ASP A 272 10.01 18.35 13.55
N SER A 273 11.09 18.48 12.77
CA SER A 273 11.09 19.26 11.53
C SER A 273 10.14 18.67 10.50
N PHE A 274 10.16 17.36 10.30
CA PHE A 274 9.22 16.68 9.39
C PHE A 274 7.76 16.92 9.79
N VAL A 275 7.42 16.80 11.08
CA VAL A 275 6.06 17.06 11.60
C VAL A 275 5.69 18.53 11.42
N THR A 276 6.60 19.47 11.69
CA THR A 276 6.40 20.91 11.45
C THR A 276 6.12 21.20 9.97
N LEU A 277 6.82 20.56 9.02
CA LEU A 277 6.55 20.71 7.59
C LEU A 277 5.19 20.11 7.20
N CYS A 278 4.81 18.94 7.72
CA CYS A 278 3.46 18.38 7.53
C CYS A 278 2.35 19.31 8.05
N LYS A 279 2.51 19.84 9.28
CA LYS A 279 1.57 20.83 9.87
C LYS A 279 1.46 22.07 8.99
N THR A 280 2.58 22.60 8.52
CA THR A 280 2.62 23.80 7.67
C THR A 280 1.90 23.61 6.33
N LEU A 281 2.07 22.46 5.67
CA LEU A 281 1.36 22.16 4.42
C LEU A 281 -0.15 21.99 4.65
N ALA A 282 -0.54 21.20 5.66
CA ALA A 282 -1.95 20.99 6.00
C ALA A 282 -2.68 22.30 6.38
N LYS A 283 -1.98 23.23 7.03
CA LYS A 283 -2.49 24.57 7.35
C LYS A 283 -2.59 25.48 6.12
N MET A 284 -1.62 25.39 5.20
CA MET A 284 -1.61 26.15 3.95
C MET A 284 -2.79 25.78 3.05
N ASP A 285 -2.97 24.48 2.81
CA ASP A 285 -4.00 23.94 1.93
C ASP A 285 -5.26 23.53 2.71
N SER A 286 -5.49 24.16 3.87
CA SER A 286 -6.61 23.90 4.79
C SER A 286 -7.99 24.01 4.13
N ARG A 287 -8.10 24.75 3.02
CA ARG A 287 -9.32 24.85 2.19
C ARG A 287 -9.77 23.52 1.53
N PHE A 288 -8.88 22.53 1.45
CA PHE A 288 -9.20 21.18 0.95
C PHE A 288 -9.58 20.20 2.07
N ILE A 289 -9.55 20.62 3.34
CA ILE A 289 -9.95 19.80 4.48
C ILE A 289 -11.39 20.15 4.84
N PHE A 290 -12.30 19.23 4.51
CA PHE A 290 -13.72 19.36 4.83
C PHE A 290 -14.00 18.82 6.24
N GLN A 291 -15.06 19.31 6.89
CA GLN A 291 -15.48 18.88 8.24
C GLN A 291 -16.36 17.63 8.19
N ASP A 292 -16.91 17.28 7.03
CA ASP A 292 -17.83 16.17 6.84
C ASP A 292 -17.17 14.83 7.21
N ARG A 293 -17.77 14.07 8.13
CA ARG A 293 -17.19 12.81 8.62
C ARG A 293 -17.03 11.81 7.47
N GLY A 294 -15.80 11.31 7.33
CA GLY A 294 -15.35 10.46 6.23
C GLY A 294 -14.44 11.20 5.23
N LEU A 295 -14.41 12.54 5.25
CA LEU A 295 -13.49 13.35 4.45
C LEU A 295 -12.24 13.74 5.26
N SER A 296 -11.09 13.73 4.61
CA SER A 296 -9.80 14.08 5.21
C SER A 296 -8.80 14.54 4.15
N LEU A 297 -7.73 15.22 4.56
CA LEU A 297 -6.62 15.55 3.68
C LEU A 297 -5.48 14.55 3.91
N TYR A 298 -5.21 13.72 2.91
CA TYR A 298 -4.14 12.75 2.94
C TYR A 298 -2.82 13.40 2.51
N LEU A 299 -1.82 13.36 3.39
CA LEU A 299 -0.47 13.83 3.11
C LEU A 299 0.37 12.65 2.63
N ARG A 300 1.11 12.88 1.54
CA ARG A 300 2.07 11.95 0.93
C ARG A 300 3.49 12.53 1.03
N PRO A 301 4.22 12.25 2.12
CA PRO A 301 5.67 12.31 2.13
C PRO A 301 6.28 11.29 1.16
N LEU A 302 7.37 11.67 0.50
CA LEU A 302 8.22 10.84 -0.34
C LEU A 302 9.67 11.28 -0.16
N VAL A 303 10.57 10.37 0.20
CA VAL A 303 12.02 10.57 0.16
C VAL A 303 12.58 9.64 -0.90
N PHE A 304 13.37 10.16 -1.84
CA PHE A 304 13.86 9.40 -2.99
C PHE A 304 15.25 9.88 -3.43
N SER A 305 16.03 8.97 -4.00
CA SER A 305 17.34 9.30 -4.58
C SER A 305 17.18 10.20 -5.81
N THR A 306 17.94 11.29 -5.83
CA THR A 306 18.14 12.17 -6.98
C THR A 306 19.54 12.01 -7.58
N TYR A 307 20.31 11.01 -7.12
CA TYR A 307 21.69 10.78 -7.55
C TYR A 307 21.76 10.24 -8.99
N PRO A 308 22.37 10.97 -9.95
CA PRO A 308 22.30 10.67 -11.38
C PRO A 308 23.31 9.61 -11.82
N ALA A 309 23.24 8.40 -11.27
CA ALA A 309 24.17 7.31 -11.55
C ALA A 309 23.47 5.96 -11.80
N LEU A 310 23.93 5.24 -12.83
CA LEU A 310 23.57 3.85 -13.13
C LEU A 310 24.43 2.83 -12.34
N GLY A 311 25.17 3.27 -11.33
CA GLY A 311 25.90 2.41 -10.40
C GLY A 311 25.01 2.06 -9.21
N VAL A 312 24.93 0.76 -8.86
CA VAL A 312 24.12 0.27 -7.74
C VAL A 312 24.88 0.47 -6.43
N PHE A 313 24.86 1.70 -5.92
CA PHE A 313 25.53 2.15 -4.70
C PHE A 313 24.61 3.06 -3.86
N PRO A 314 24.92 3.29 -2.57
CA PRO A 314 24.20 4.28 -1.76
C PRO A 314 24.11 5.65 -2.45
N PRO A 315 22.93 6.31 -2.41
CA PRO A 315 22.72 7.58 -3.10
C PRO A 315 23.48 8.72 -2.44
N ARG A 316 24.21 9.52 -3.23
CA ARG A 316 24.92 10.72 -2.75
C ARG A 316 24.08 12.00 -2.82
N MET A 317 22.88 11.90 -3.40
CA MET A 317 21.89 12.98 -3.51
C MET A 317 20.48 12.40 -3.34
N ALA A 318 19.63 13.10 -2.62
CA ALA A 318 18.23 12.73 -2.41
C ALA A 318 17.33 13.98 -2.37
N LYS A 319 16.01 13.75 -2.45
CA LYS A 319 15.00 14.79 -2.25
C LYS A 319 13.87 14.25 -1.39
N MET A 320 13.42 15.06 -0.42
CA MET A 320 12.12 14.90 0.25
C MET A 320 11.08 15.77 -0.47
N ILE A 321 9.89 15.23 -0.66
CA ILE A 321 8.70 15.95 -1.09
C ILE A 321 7.55 15.63 -0.11
N ILE A 322 6.74 16.64 0.20
CA ILE A 322 5.44 16.47 0.84
C ILE A 322 4.39 17.11 -0.06
N MET A 323 3.46 16.30 -0.56
CA MET A 323 2.28 16.73 -1.32
C MET A 323 1.01 16.31 -0.58
N ALA A 324 -0.14 16.94 -0.85
CA ALA A 324 -1.40 16.57 -0.22
C ALA A 324 -2.54 16.35 -1.23
N SER A 325 -3.54 15.56 -0.83
CA SER A 325 -4.67 15.14 -1.65
C SER A 325 -5.92 14.99 -0.78
N PRO A 326 -7.03 15.70 -1.06
CA PRO A 326 -8.30 15.43 -0.39
C PRO A 326 -8.75 14.00 -0.69
N THR A 327 -9.21 13.27 0.32
CA THR A 327 -9.75 11.92 0.18
C THR A 327 -11.03 11.76 1.00
N GLY A 328 -12.06 11.19 0.37
CA GLY A 328 -13.19 10.59 1.06
C GLY A 328 -12.91 9.15 1.48
N GLY A 329 -13.98 8.39 1.73
CA GLY A 329 -13.93 6.99 2.11
C GLY A 329 -13.27 6.12 1.03
N TYR A 330 -12.09 5.57 1.34
CA TYR A 330 -11.19 4.83 0.43
C TYR A 330 -11.85 3.66 -0.33
N PHE A 331 -12.98 3.14 0.16
CA PHE A 331 -13.72 2.01 -0.41
C PHE A 331 -15.17 2.35 -0.80
N SER A 332 -15.53 3.63 -0.98
CA SER A 332 -16.88 4.05 -1.41
C SER A 332 -17.38 3.29 -2.65
N ASN A 333 -16.45 2.99 -3.57
CA ASN A 333 -16.74 2.39 -4.88
C ASN A 333 -16.63 0.85 -4.89
N THR A 334 -16.27 0.21 -3.76
CA THR A 334 -16.11 -1.26 -3.66
C THR A 334 -17.06 -1.92 -2.65
N GLY A 335 -18.01 -1.17 -2.09
CA GLY A 335 -18.98 -1.67 -1.11
C GLY A 335 -18.49 -1.62 0.34
N ALA A 336 -19.38 -1.93 1.29
CA ALA A 336 -19.13 -1.81 2.73
C ALA A 336 -18.08 -2.80 3.25
N LEU A 337 -18.00 -4.00 2.69
CA LEU A 337 -17.06 -5.07 3.05
C LEU A 337 -15.87 -5.11 2.07
N ALA A 338 -14.80 -5.84 2.42
CA ALA A 338 -13.69 -6.16 1.52
C ALA A 338 -13.63 -7.67 1.25
N ASN A 339 -13.43 -8.08 0.00
CA ASN A 339 -13.28 -9.51 -0.36
C ASN A 339 -11.81 -9.84 -0.67
N LEU A 340 -11.24 -10.80 0.06
CA LEU A 340 -9.84 -11.18 -0.01
C LEU A 340 -9.66 -12.54 -0.71
N PHE A 341 -8.73 -12.64 -1.65
CA PHE A 341 -8.23 -13.92 -2.16
C PHE A 341 -6.91 -14.28 -1.46
N VAL A 342 -6.78 -15.47 -0.88
CA VAL A 342 -5.51 -15.90 -0.26
C VAL A 342 -4.49 -16.20 -1.33
N GLU A 343 -3.45 -15.36 -1.41
CA GLU A 343 -2.38 -15.51 -2.39
C GLU A 343 -1.35 -16.54 -1.91
N LYS A 344 -0.98 -17.44 -2.82
CA LYS A 344 -0.12 -18.61 -2.58
C LYS A 344 1.01 -18.72 -3.61
N ASP A 345 0.79 -18.17 -4.81
CA ASP A 345 1.69 -18.28 -5.95
C ASP A 345 2.72 -17.12 -5.97
N TYR A 346 2.37 -16.01 -5.32
CA TYR A 346 3.19 -14.81 -5.18
C TYR A 346 3.38 -14.42 -3.71
N THR A 347 4.55 -13.86 -3.37
CA THR A 347 4.78 -13.27 -2.03
C THR A 347 5.00 -11.77 -2.10
N ARG A 348 4.45 -11.05 -1.13
CA ARG A 348 4.66 -9.61 -0.89
C ARG A 348 6.03 -9.32 -0.28
N SER A 349 6.53 -10.26 0.53
CA SER A 349 7.62 -10.02 1.48
C SER A 349 8.04 -11.33 2.14
N TRP A 350 9.35 -11.53 2.30
CA TRP A 350 9.97 -12.75 2.81
C TRP A 350 10.92 -12.46 3.99
N PRO A 351 11.33 -13.48 4.77
CA PRO A 351 12.23 -13.32 5.91
C PRO A 351 13.54 -12.59 5.57
N GLY A 352 13.85 -11.51 6.29
CA GLY A 352 15.03 -10.67 6.05
C GLY A 352 14.91 -9.75 4.82
N GLY A 353 13.75 -9.73 4.14
CA GLY A 353 13.42 -8.80 3.07
C GLY A 353 13.07 -7.40 3.59
N SER A 354 12.33 -6.61 2.80
CA SER A 354 12.01 -5.21 3.12
C SER A 354 10.56 -4.99 3.61
N GLY A 355 9.75 -6.04 3.79
CA GLY A 355 8.30 -5.94 4.02
C GLY A 355 7.84 -5.15 5.26
N SER A 356 8.71 -5.05 6.27
CA SER A 356 8.57 -4.22 7.47
C SER A 356 8.76 -2.71 7.23
N HIS A 357 9.14 -2.30 6.02
CA HIS A 357 9.50 -0.94 5.66
C HIS A 357 8.61 -0.39 4.54
N LYS A 358 8.44 0.93 4.45
CA LYS A 358 7.53 1.57 3.49
C LYS A 358 8.24 2.07 2.23
N VAL A 359 8.95 1.14 1.58
CA VAL A 359 9.76 1.38 0.38
C VAL A 359 9.02 0.99 -0.90
N ALA A 360 9.23 1.70 -2.00
CA ALA A 360 8.47 1.50 -3.25
C ALA A 360 8.64 0.08 -3.83
N ALA A 361 9.80 -0.53 -3.64
CA ALA A 361 10.11 -1.90 -4.07
C ALA A 361 9.15 -2.97 -3.50
N ASN A 362 8.50 -2.72 -2.35
CA ASN A 362 7.51 -3.64 -1.78
C ASN A 362 6.13 -3.58 -2.48
N TYR A 363 5.88 -2.53 -3.27
CA TYR A 363 4.57 -2.26 -3.86
C TYR A 363 4.53 -2.56 -5.37
N ALA A 364 5.60 -2.28 -6.12
CA ALA A 364 5.62 -2.53 -7.56
C ALA A 364 5.36 -4.02 -7.95
N PRO A 365 5.92 -5.03 -7.26
CA PRO A 365 5.65 -6.44 -7.58
C PRO A 365 4.22 -6.90 -7.33
N THR A 366 3.47 -6.22 -6.45
CA THR A 366 2.11 -6.64 -6.07
C THR A 366 1.04 -6.32 -7.11
N ILE A 367 1.34 -5.44 -8.08
CA ILE A 367 0.37 -4.93 -9.04
C ILE A 367 -0.14 -6.01 -10.01
N GLN A 368 0.73 -6.90 -10.50
CA GLN A 368 0.33 -7.95 -11.44
C GLN A 368 -0.52 -9.05 -10.77
N PRO A 369 -0.16 -9.60 -9.59
CA PRO A 369 -1.03 -10.52 -8.85
C PRO A 369 -2.39 -9.92 -8.49
N CYS A 370 -2.43 -8.67 -8.03
CA CYS A 370 -3.69 -7.96 -7.77
C CYS A 370 -4.56 -7.89 -9.03
N LYS A 371 -3.98 -7.50 -10.17
CA LYS A 371 -4.67 -7.45 -11.47
C LYS A 371 -5.23 -8.81 -11.90
N GLU A 372 -4.49 -9.90 -11.68
CA GLU A 372 -4.93 -11.26 -12.01
C GLU A 372 -6.12 -11.73 -11.16
N ARG A 373 -6.12 -11.48 -9.84
CA ARG A 373 -7.29 -11.83 -9.00
C ARG A 373 -8.45 -10.83 -9.15
N MET A 374 -8.20 -9.58 -9.53
CA MET A 374 -9.26 -8.63 -9.91
C MET A 374 -10.02 -9.08 -11.16
N GLN A 375 -9.35 -9.72 -12.13
CA GLN A 375 -10.02 -10.37 -13.28
C GLN A 375 -10.88 -11.59 -12.88
N GLN A 376 -10.68 -12.13 -11.67
CA GLN A 376 -11.45 -13.22 -11.07
C GLN A 376 -12.54 -12.70 -10.11
N GLY A 377 -12.70 -11.38 -9.97
CA GLY A 377 -13.72 -10.73 -9.13
C GLY A 377 -13.29 -10.38 -7.70
N PHE A 378 -12.07 -10.72 -7.29
CA PHE A 378 -11.56 -10.43 -5.95
C PHE A 378 -11.02 -9.00 -5.84
N GLN A 379 -11.26 -8.35 -4.70
CA GLN A 379 -10.97 -6.92 -4.54
C GLN A 379 -9.55 -6.66 -4.04
N GLN A 380 -9.03 -7.53 -3.16
CA GLN A 380 -7.72 -7.45 -2.55
C GLN A 380 -7.14 -8.87 -2.36
N LEU A 381 -5.84 -8.96 -2.08
CA LEU A 381 -5.16 -10.19 -1.73
C LEU A 381 -4.98 -10.30 -0.22
N LEU A 382 -5.13 -11.50 0.34
CA LEU A 382 -4.54 -11.86 1.63
C LEU A 382 -3.17 -12.48 1.33
N TRP A 383 -2.11 -11.70 1.54
CA TRP A 383 -0.74 -12.13 1.35
C TRP A 383 -0.34 -13.16 2.40
N THR A 384 0.29 -14.24 1.95
CA THR A 384 0.84 -15.26 2.83
C THR A 384 2.31 -15.58 2.52
N VAL A 385 2.93 -16.34 3.44
CA VAL A 385 4.21 -17.01 3.23
C VAL A 385 4.02 -18.50 3.59
N PRO A 386 4.40 -19.45 2.70
CA PRO A 386 4.32 -20.87 3.03
C PRO A 386 5.18 -21.25 4.24
N GLU A 387 4.65 -22.09 5.13
CA GLU A 387 5.43 -22.74 6.18
C GLU A 387 4.91 -24.17 6.41
N SER A 388 5.74 -25.17 6.06
CA SER A 388 5.32 -26.57 5.88
C SER A 388 4.12 -26.68 4.92
N ASP A 389 3.08 -27.45 5.25
CA ASP A 389 1.89 -27.65 4.41
C ASP A 389 0.80 -26.56 4.58
N ASP A 390 1.15 -25.45 5.23
CA ASP A 390 0.27 -24.34 5.60
C ASP A 390 0.87 -22.97 5.22
N TYR A 391 0.16 -21.88 5.52
CA TYR A 391 0.44 -20.53 5.07
C TYR A 391 0.30 -19.51 6.22
N ILE A 392 1.34 -18.72 6.47
CA ILE A 392 1.34 -17.65 7.50
C ILE A 392 0.62 -16.41 6.95
N TRP A 393 -0.35 -15.88 7.70
CA TRP A 393 -0.98 -14.59 7.43
C TRP A 393 0.01 -13.42 7.51
N CYS A 394 0.06 -12.58 6.48
CA CYS A 394 0.88 -11.34 6.48
C CYS A 394 0.00 -10.08 6.44
N GLU A 395 -0.58 -9.72 5.29
CA GLU A 395 -1.33 -8.47 5.09
C GLU A 395 -2.53 -8.64 4.15
N GLY A 396 -3.59 -7.86 4.37
CA GLY A 396 -4.71 -7.69 3.44
C GLY A 396 -4.41 -6.56 2.45
N GLY A 397 -3.85 -6.87 1.29
CA GLY A 397 -3.53 -5.94 0.21
C GLY A 397 -2.38 -5.00 0.58
N ALA A 398 -2.70 -3.87 1.20
CA ALA A 398 -1.75 -2.89 1.75
C ALA A 398 -2.12 -2.47 3.19
N MET A 399 -2.84 -3.34 3.90
CA MET A 399 -3.42 -3.13 5.23
C MET A 399 -3.03 -4.29 6.17
N SER A 400 -2.87 -4.00 7.46
CA SER A 400 -2.64 -5.05 8.46
C SER A 400 -3.95 -5.75 8.81
N LEU A 401 -3.94 -7.08 8.90
CA LEU A 401 -5.13 -7.92 9.11
C LEU A 401 -5.32 -8.28 10.60
N PHE A 402 -6.58 -8.36 11.03
CA PHE A 402 -7.02 -8.78 12.36
C PHE A 402 -8.16 -9.79 12.24
N VAL A 403 -8.19 -10.79 13.13
CA VAL A 403 -9.33 -11.69 13.34
C VAL A 403 -9.83 -11.56 14.78
N PHE A 404 -11.14 -11.46 14.94
CA PHE A 404 -11.81 -11.53 16.24
C PHE A 404 -12.51 -12.88 16.35
N TRP A 405 -12.17 -13.65 17.37
CA TRP A 405 -12.63 -15.02 17.55
C TRP A 405 -12.76 -15.40 19.04
N ARG A 406 -13.28 -16.60 19.31
CA ARG A 406 -13.01 -17.30 20.57
C ARG A 406 -11.75 -18.14 20.42
N ASN A 407 -10.79 -17.98 21.33
CA ASN A 407 -9.62 -18.85 21.36
C ASN A 407 -9.96 -20.23 21.95
N GLU A 408 -8.96 -21.09 22.07
CA GLU A 408 -9.10 -22.50 22.47
C GLU A 408 -9.61 -22.68 23.91
N THR A 409 -9.58 -21.61 24.72
CA THR A 409 -10.15 -21.59 26.09
C THR A 409 -11.59 -21.08 26.14
N GLY A 410 -12.19 -20.76 24.98
CA GLY A 410 -13.55 -20.21 24.86
C GLY A 410 -13.65 -18.69 25.05
N ASN A 411 -12.58 -18.05 25.52
CA ASN A 411 -12.51 -16.60 25.73
C ASN A 411 -12.39 -15.83 24.39
N ASN A 412 -12.98 -14.64 24.32
CA ASN A 412 -12.86 -13.76 23.16
C ASN A 412 -11.41 -13.23 23.04
N GLU A 413 -10.89 -13.23 21.83
CA GLU A 413 -9.53 -12.81 21.50
C GLU A 413 -9.51 -12.06 20.16
N LEU A 414 -8.84 -10.91 20.15
CA LEU A 414 -8.46 -10.17 18.95
C LEU A 414 -7.00 -10.51 18.61
N ALA A 415 -6.80 -11.23 17.51
CA ALA A 415 -5.48 -11.67 17.06
C ALA A 415 -5.04 -10.96 15.77
N THR A 416 -3.74 -10.68 15.65
CA THR A 416 -3.09 -10.14 14.44
C THR A 416 -1.70 -10.76 14.26
N PRO A 417 -1.19 -10.92 13.02
CA PRO A 417 0.20 -11.33 12.77
C PRO A 417 1.22 -10.50 13.56
N ALA A 418 2.13 -11.18 14.26
CA ALA A 418 3.24 -10.55 14.99
C ALA A 418 4.25 -9.87 14.04
N LEU A 419 4.90 -8.79 14.49
CA LEU A 419 5.86 -8.00 13.68
C LEU A 419 7.24 -8.68 13.58
N GLU A 420 7.26 -9.97 13.23
CA GLU A 420 8.44 -10.81 13.13
C GLU A 420 8.90 -10.98 11.67
N ARG A 421 10.18 -11.34 11.48
CA ARG A 421 10.78 -11.79 10.20
C ARG A 421 10.56 -10.83 9.02
N ASP A 422 10.41 -9.52 9.26
CA ASP A 422 10.18 -8.50 8.23
C ASP A 422 8.95 -8.71 7.31
N LEU A 423 7.98 -9.54 7.73
CA LEU A 423 6.85 -9.95 6.87
C LEU A 423 5.71 -8.91 6.82
N ILE A 424 5.53 -8.11 7.86
CA ILE A 424 4.40 -7.17 8.02
C ILE A 424 4.93 -5.75 8.26
N LEU A 425 4.35 -4.76 7.56
CA LEU A 425 4.61 -3.35 7.80
C LEU A 425 3.99 -2.94 9.16
N PRO A 426 4.75 -2.36 10.10
CA PRO A 426 4.20 -1.84 11.35
C PRO A 426 3.19 -0.72 11.08
N GLY A 427 1.91 -1.07 11.09
CA GLY A 427 0.79 -0.18 10.78
C GLY A 427 0.50 0.79 11.93
N ILE A 428 0.49 2.11 11.69
CA ILE A 428 0.12 3.08 12.73
C ILE A 428 -1.34 2.87 13.19
N VAL A 429 -2.23 2.48 12.28
CA VAL A 429 -3.61 2.11 12.64
C VAL A 429 -3.70 0.71 13.27
N ARG A 430 -2.82 -0.24 12.92
CA ARG A 430 -2.69 -1.55 13.60
C ARG A 430 -2.32 -1.34 15.07
N ASP A 431 -1.31 -0.52 15.34
CA ASP A 431 -0.87 -0.17 16.68
C ASP A 431 -1.95 0.61 17.47
N THR A 432 -2.68 1.49 16.80
CA THR A 432 -3.86 2.19 17.36
C THR A 432 -4.96 1.21 17.77
N VAL A 433 -5.32 0.26 16.90
CA VAL A 433 -6.31 -0.79 17.20
C VAL A 433 -5.85 -1.65 18.38
N LEU A 434 -4.59 -2.09 18.39
CA LEU A 434 -4.03 -2.86 19.51
C LEU A 434 -4.08 -2.07 20.82
N THR A 435 -3.79 -0.77 20.78
CA THR A 435 -3.82 0.11 21.96
C THR A 435 -5.25 0.28 22.50
N LEU A 436 -6.23 0.55 21.64
CA LEU A 436 -7.63 0.71 22.07
C LEU A 436 -8.25 -0.61 22.52
N ALA A 437 -8.03 -1.71 21.79
CA ALA A 437 -8.59 -3.02 22.12
C ALA A 437 -8.06 -3.57 23.46
N ARG A 438 -6.82 -3.23 23.85
CA ARG A 438 -6.26 -3.54 25.18
C ARG A 438 -6.99 -2.85 26.34
N GLY A 439 -7.78 -1.81 26.06
CA GLY A 439 -8.64 -1.11 27.02
C GLY A 439 -10.10 -1.58 27.02
N TYR A 440 -10.49 -2.52 26.16
CA TYR A 440 -11.85 -3.07 26.16
C TYR A 440 -11.97 -4.25 27.14
N PRO A 441 -13.10 -4.39 27.86
CA PRO A 441 -13.36 -5.55 28.71
C PRO A 441 -13.49 -6.82 27.86
N ASP A 442 -13.21 -7.97 28.48
CA ASP A 442 -13.48 -9.32 27.96
C ASP A 442 -12.87 -9.66 26.59
N ILE A 443 -11.85 -8.92 26.13
CA ILE A 443 -11.13 -9.17 24.88
C ILE A 443 -9.63 -9.35 25.15
N ALA A 444 -9.12 -10.56 24.99
CA ALA A 444 -7.68 -10.79 24.98
C ALA A 444 -7.05 -10.25 23.68
N VAL A 445 -5.97 -9.48 23.76
CA VAL A 445 -5.27 -8.96 22.57
C VAL A 445 -3.97 -9.72 22.34
N LYS A 446 -3.80 -10.34 21.15
CA LYS A 446 -2.63 -11.15 20.81
C LYS A 446 -1.99 -10.74 19.49
N GLU A 447 -0.72 -10.41 19.57
CA GLU A 447 0.17 -10.36 18.40
C GLU A 447 0.85 -11.74 18.33
N ARG A 448 0.46 -12.58 17.37
CA ARG A 448 0.95 -13.98 17.26
C ARG A 448 1.08 -14.44 15.80
N LYS A 449 1.80 -15.54 15.56
CA LYS A 449 1.70 -16.24 14.28
C LYS A 449 0.28 -16.79 14.10
N ILE A 450 -0.28 -16.60 12.92
CA ILE A 450 -1.60 -17.13 12.51
C ILE A 450 -1.39 -17.93 11.24
N LEU A 451 -1.77 -19.20 11.27
CA LEU A 451 -1.70 -20.14 10.16
C LEU A 451 -3.08 -20.32 9.51
N MET A 452 -3.12 -20.36 8.18
CA MET A 452 -4.38 -20.39 7.44
C MET A 452 -5.20 -21.65 7.74
N LYS A 453 -4.61 -22.85 7.68
CA LYS A 453 -5.31 -24.13 7.93
C LYS A 453 -5.41 -24.42 9.42
N ALA A 454 -4.28 -24.34 10.14
CA ALA A 454 -4.18 -24.77 11.54
C ALA A 454 -4.90 -23.86 12.55
N ASP A 455 -4.86 -22.53 12.36
CA ASP A 455 -5.61 -21.58 13.19
C ASP A 455 -6.95 -21.22 12.55
N PHE A 456 -6.94 -20.54 11.39
CA PHE A 456 -8.12 -19.82 10.89
C PHE A 456 -9.23 -20.74 10.35
N VAL A 457 -8.94 -21.61 9.37
CA VAL A 457 -9.93 -22.54 8.80
C VAL A 457 -10.48 -23.47 9.87
N LYS A 458 -9.63 -23.91 10.81
CA LYS A 458 -10.06 -24.67 11.99
C LYS A 458 -11.05 -23.87 12.85
N ALA A 459 -10.67 -22.66 13.30
CA ALA A 459 -11.52 -21.81 14.13
C ALA A 459 -12.85 -21.44 13.45
N TYR A 460 -12.86 -21.25 12.13
CA TYR A 460 -14.07 -21.01 11.36
C TYR A 460 -15.01 -22.22 11.38
N ARG A 461 -14.50 -23.41 11.04
CA ARG A 461 -15.28 -24.66 11.02
C ARG A 461 -15.75 -25.10 12.42
N GLU A 462 -15.04 -24.66 13.48
CA GLU A 462 -15.45 -24.81 14.88
C GLU A 462 -16.46 -23.73 15.36
N GLY A 463 -16.88 -22.80 14.51
CA GLY A 463 -17.82 -21.73 14.87
C GLY A 463 -17.25 -20.71 15.87
N ARG A 464 -15.93 -20.54 15.87
CA ARG A 464 -15.21 -19.64 16.79
C ARG A 464 -14.89 -18.27 16.21
N VAL A 465 -14.79 -18.12 14.88
CA VAL A 465 -14.59 -16.81 14.23
C VAL A 465 -15.87 -15.97 14.35
N HIS A 466 -15.72 -14.73 14.82
CA HIS A 466 -16.80 -13.73 14.90
C HIS A 466 -16.80 -12.81 13.69
N GLU A 467 -15.64 -12.24 13.36
CA GLU A 467 -15.42 -11.32 12.23
C GLU A 467 -13.91 -11.20 11.89
N VAL A 468 -13.57 -10.72 10.69
CA VAL A 468 -12.20 -10.37 10.28
C VAL A 468 -12.19 -8.94 9.73
N PHE A 469 -11.12 -8.17 9.97
CA PHE A 469 -11.00 -6.81 9.43
C PHE A 469 -9.56 -6.38 9.09
N CYS A 470 -9.45 -5.54 8.05
CA CYS A 470 -8.22 -4.90 7.61
C CYS A 470 -8.07 -3.51 8.25
N THR A 471 -6.83 -3.03 8.43
CA THR A 471 -6.53 -1.73 9.05
C THR A 471 -5.44 -0.94 8.33
N GLY A 472 -5.60 0.38 8.22
CA GLY A 472 -4.60 1.27 7.61
C GLY A 472 -5.12 2.67 7.30
N THR A 473 -4.23 3.66 7.12
CA THR A 473 -4.58 5.09 7.03
C THR A 473 -5.65 5.41 6.00
N GLY A 474 -5.71 4.67 4.89
CA GLY A 474 -6.72 4.86 3.83
C GLY A 474 -8.15 4.70 4.37
N ALA A 475 -8.44 3.56 5.00
CA ALA A 475 -9.78 3.12 5.37
C ALA A 475 -10.06 3.05 6.88
N ILE A 476 -9.09 3.40 7.73
CA ILE A 476 -9.14 3.23 9.19
C ILE A 476 -9.26 1.75 9.55
N VAL A 477 -10.49 1.24 9.69
CA VAL A 477 -10.83 -0.17 9.90
C VAL A 477 -11.84 -0.58 8.83
N LYS A 478 -11.60 -1.69 8.15
CA LYS A 478 -12.41 -2.19 7.03
C LYS A 478 -12.80 -3.65 7.28
N PRO A 479 -14.08 -3.95 7.60
CA PRO A 479 -14.56 -5.31 7.72
C PRO A 479 -14.33 -6.12 6.43
N VAL A 480 -13.90 -7.36 6.58
CA VAL A 480 -13.77 -8.34 5.49
C VAL A 480 -15.10 -9.08 5.36
N GLY A 481 -15.60 -9.23 4.14
CA GLY A 481 -16.82 -10.00 3.87
C GLY A 481 -16.52 -11.46 3.68
N VAL A 482 -15.65 -11.78 2.71
CA VAL A 482 -15.23 -13.14 2.40
C VAL A 482 -13.71 -13.22 2.30
N ILE A 483 -13.15 -14.30 2.85
CA ILE A 483 -11.81 -14.79 2.49
C ILE A 483 -12.00 -16.02 1.60
N HIS A 484 -11.44 -16.02 0.39
CA HIS A 484 -11.44 -17.16 -0.51
C HIS A 484 -10.14 -17.96 -0.40
N PHE A 485 -10.22 -19.27 -0.20
CA PHE A 485 -9.05 -20.14 -0.06
C PHE A 485 -9.32 -21.58 -0.50
N GLU A 486 -8.44 -22.12 -1.36
CA GLU A 486 -8.47 -23.51 -1.85
C GLU A 486 -9.83 -23.96 -2.45
N GLY A 487 -10.64 -23.01 -2.93
CA GLY A 487 -11.97 -23.23 -3.53
C GLY A 487 -13.15 -23.05 -2.57
N GLU A 488 -12.91 -22.73 -1.29
CA GLU A 488 -13.92 -22.48 -0.26
C GLU A 488 -13.97 -20.98 0.09
N ASP A 489 -15.19 -20.45 0.26
CA ASP A 489 -15.44 -19.08 0.71
C ASP A 489 -15.75 -19.08 2.21
N PHE A 490 -14.97 -18.31 2.97
CA PHE A 490 -15.06 -18.18 4.42
C PHE A 490 -15.75 -16.85 4.78
N ASP A 491 -16.97 -16.90 5.30
CA ASP A 491 -17.72 -15.71 5.72
C ASP A 491 -17.08 -15.07 6.95
N CYS A 492 -16.59 -13.86 6.77
CA CYS A 492 -15.87 -13.09 7.78
C CYS A 492 -16.64 -11.83 8.21
N ALA A 493 -17.85 -11.64 7.69
CA ALA A 493 -18.62 -10.43 7.92
C ALA A 493 -19.11 -10.34 9.38
N PRO A 494 -19.20 -9.12 9.94
CA PRO A 494 -19.88 -8.93 11.21
C PRO A 494 -21.35 -9.35 11.10
N ARG A 495 -21.76 -10.30 11.95
CA ARG A 495 -23.13 -10.86 11.97
C ARG A 495 -24.19 -9.84 12.38
N ASP A 496 -23.77 -8.85 13.15
CA ASP A 496 -24.55 -7.71 13.62
C ASP A 496 -23.63 -6.48 13.65
N LEU A 497 -24.18 -5.30 13.38
CA LEU A 497 -23.45 -4.03 13.34
C LEU A 497 -23.32 -3.38 14.72
N GLU A 498 -24.27 -3.62 15.63
CA GLU A 498 -24.25 -3.02 16.98
C GLU A 498 -23.19 -3.68 17.88
N THR A 499 -22.96 -4.98 17.72
CA THR A 499 -21.96 -5.76 18.45
C THR A 499 -20.61 -5.93 17.73
N SER A 500 -20.44 -5.38 16.52
CA SER A 500 -19.20 -5.52 15.74
C SER A 500 -18.03 -4.73 16.33
N LEU A 501 -16.92 -5.45 16.58
CA LEU A 501 -15.68 -4.86 17.09
C LEU A 501 -15.02 -3.96 16.03
N ALA A 502 -15.09 -4.33 14.74
CA ALA A 502 -14.58 -3.55 13.62
C ALA A 502 -15.30 -2.20 13.48
N TYR A 503 -16.64 -2.18 13.58
CA TYR A 503 -17.40 -0.93 13.52
C TYR A 503 -17.18 -0.06 14.76
N LYS A 504 -17.09 -0.66 15.96
CA LYS A 504 -16.72 0.07 17.18
C LYS A 504 -15.34 0.72 17.05
N LEU A 505 -14.31 -0.04 16.67
CA LEU A 505 -12.94 0.47 16.46
C LEU A 505 -12.90 1.55 15.37
N HIS A 506 -13.72 1.43 14.31
CA HIS A 506 -13.85 2.49 13.31
C HIS A 506 -14.41 3.79 13.93
N SER A 507 -15.44 3.70 14.78
CA SER A 507 -16.00 4.89 15.45
C SER A 507 -14.99 5.50 16.42
N ASP A 508 -14.49 4.74 17.39
CA ASP A 508 -13.56 5.24 18.42
C ASP A 508 -12.34 5.94 17.81
N ILE A 509 -11.74 5.36 16.75
CA ILE A 509 -10.61 5.96 16.04
C ILE A 509 -11.04 7.21 15.24
N SER A 510 -12.26 7.22 14.68
CA SER A 510 -12.80 8.41 14.00
C SER A 510 -13.07 9.54 15.00
N ASP A 511 -13.68 9.27 16.15
CA ASP A 511 -14.01 10.28 17.16
C ASP A 511 -12.75 10.93 17.74
N ILE A 512 -11.65 10.18 17.85
CA ILE A 512 -10.30 10.73 18.08
C ILE A 512 -9.84 11.61 16.91
N GLN A 513 -9.95 11.12 15.66
CA GLN A 513 -9.46 11.82 14.47
C GLN A 513 -10.15 13.16 14.17
N TYR A 514 -11.46 13.26 14.37
CA TYR A 514 -12.20 14.53 14.21
C TYR A 514 -12.20 15.39 15.49
N GLY A 515 -11.41 15.01 16.52
CA GLY A 515 -11.23 15.78 17.75
C GLY A 515 -12.42 15.79 18.72
N VAL A 516 -13.41 14.92 18.50
CA VAL A 516 -14.58 14.73 19.38
C VAL A 516 -14.15 14.14 20.72
N VAL A 517 -13.18 13.22 20.69
CA VAL A 517 -12.50 12.67 21.87
C VAL A 517 -11.07 13.22 21.93
N PRO A 518 -10.72 14.09 22.89
CA PRO A 518 -9.35 14.57 23.07
C PRO A 518 -8.39 13.39 23.36
N HIS A 519 -7.36 13.25 22.53
CA HIS A 519 -6.40 12.15 22.68
C HIS A 519 -4.98 12.56 22.26
N HIS A 520 -3.97 12.01 22.92
CA HIS A 520 -2.55 12.30 22.67
C HIS A 520 -2.06 11.89 21.26
N PHE A 521 -2.86 11.10 20.53
CA PHE A 521 -2.64 10.78 19.12
C PHE A 521 -2.84 11.98 18.18
N MET A 522 -3.55 13.03 18.60
CA MET A 522 -3.82 14.19 17.76
C MET A 522 -2.79 15.30 17.95
N GLN A 523 -2.47 15.98 16.86
CA GLN A 523 -1.45 17.02 16.80
C GLN A 523 -1.93 18.20 15.97
N GLU A 524 -2.23 19.32 16.62
CA GLU A 524 -2.77 20.53 15.99
C GLU A 524 -1.73 21.25 15.11
N CYS A 525 -2.17 21.78 13.96
CA CYS A 525 -1.35 22.41 12.91
C CYS A 525 -1.28 23.93 13.04
#